data_AF-A0AAU3Z362-F1
#
_entry.id   AF-A0AAU3Z362-F1
#
_cell.length_a   1.000
_cell.length_b   1.000
_cell.length_c   1.000
_cell.angle_alpha   90.00
_cell.angle_beta   90.00
_cell.angle_gamma   90.00
#
_symmetry.space_group_name_H-M   'P 1'
#
loop_
_entity.id
_entity.type
_entity.pdbx_description
1 polymer ?
#
loop_
_entity_poly.entity_id
_entity_poly.type
_entity_poly.pdbx_seq_one_letter_code
_entity_poly.pdbx_strand_id
1 'polypeptide(L)' 'MRARWQLLRFGTGRDAGMSTSEYAMGTIAACAFAAVLYKVVTSGPVAAALQSVVEKALHAKF' A
#
# COMPACT_ATOMS: atom_id res chain seq x y z
N MET A 1 -1.60 18.95 24.89
CA MET A 1 -1.54 17.76 24.01
C MET A 1 -2.84 17.50 23.22
N ARG A 2 -3.59 18.52 22.76
CA ARG A 2 -4.81 18.32 21.95
C ARG A 2 -4.73 18.88 20.51
N ALA A 3 -3.77 19.76 20.24
CA ALA A 3 -3.58 20.41 18.94
C ALA A 3 -3.10 19.45 17.82
N ARG A 4 -2.35 18.40 18.16
CA ARG A 4 -1.85 17.41 17.18
C ARG A 4 -2.98 16.61 16.49
N TRP A 5 -4.09 16.42 17.19
CA TRP A 5 -5.25 15.68 16.66
C TRP A 5 -6.14 16.53 15.76
N GLN A 6 -6.04 17.86 15.84
CA GLN A 6 -6.82 18.76 14.99
C GLN A 6 -6.24 18.81 13.57
N LEU A 7 -4.91 18.75 13.42
CA LEU A 7 -4.24 18.70 12.11
C LEU A 7 -4.62 17.46 11.28
N LEU A 8 -4.79 16.31 11.92
CA LEU A 8 -5.21 15.06 11.26
C LEU A 8 -6.70 15.06 10.88
N ARG A 9 -7.52 15.93 11.49
CA ARG A 9 -8.97 16.02 11.23
C ARG A 9 -9.34 16.97 10.09
N PHE A 10 -8.39 17.72 9.53
CA PHE A 10 -8.66 18.60 8.37
C PHE A 10 -8.86 17.86 7.03
N GLY A 11 -8.81 16.53 7.02
CA GLY A 11 -9.06 15.72 5.82
C GLY A 11 -10.55 15.63 5.46
N THR A 12 -11.44 15.49 6.43
CA THR A 12 -12.85 15.16 6.18
C THR A 12 -13.72 16.34 5.73
N GLY A 13 -13.23 17.57 5.85
CA GLY A 13 -13.95 18.79 5.45
C GLY A 13 -13.56 19.34 4.08
N ARG A 14 -12.49 18.84 3.46
CA ARG A 14 -12.03 19.26 2.11
C ARG A 14 -12.86 18.62 1.00
N ASP A 15 -13.45 17.47 1.29
CA ASP A 15 -14.28 16.67 0.38
C ASP A 15 -15.45 17.46 -0.23
N ALA A 16 -16.03 18.42 0.51
CA ALA A 16 -17.18 19.21 0.09
C ALA A 16 -16.90 20.32 -0.95
N GLY A 17 -15.62 20.61 -1.23
CA GLY A 17 -15.19 21.60 -2.22
C GLY A 17 -14.33 21.02 -3.35
N MET A 18 -14.13 19.69 -3.37
CA MET A 18 -13.32 19.02 -4.39
C MET A 18 -14.12 18.68 -5.65
N SER A 19 -13.47 18.83 -6.79
CA SER A 19 -14.00 18.46 -8.11
C SER A 19 -14.17 16.94 -8.24
N THR A 20 -15.20 16.47 -8.95
CA THR A 20 -15.39 15.04 -9.28
C THR A 20 -14.14 14.42 -9.93
N SER A 21 -13.36 15.21 -10.67
CA SER A 21 -12.09 14.76 -11.27
C SER A 21 -11.01 14.46 -10.22
N GLU A 22 -10.98 15.19 -9.10
CA GLU A 22 -9.99 14.99 -8.04
C GLU A 22 -10.24 13.66 -7.33
N TYR A 23 -11.50 13.31 -7.08
CA TYR A 23 -11.87 12.00 -6.55
C TYR A 23 -11.50 10.85 -7.50
N ALA A 24 -11.79 11.00 -8.79
CA ALA A 24 -11.43 9.99 -9.79
C ALA A 24 -9.91 9.80 -9.89
N MET A 25 -9.13 10.88 -9.82
CA MET A 25 -7.67 10.78 -9.81
C MET A 25 -7.13 10.13 -8.53
N GLY A 26 -7.79 10.31 -7.38
CA GLY A 26 -7.43 9.62 -6.14
C GLY A 26 -7.50 8.09 -6.25
N THR A 27 -8.57 7.57 -6.88
CA THR A 27 -8.70 6.12 -7.11
C THR A 27 -7.72 5.62 -8.15
N ILE A 28 -7.51 6.36 -9.25
CA ILE A 28 -6.52 6.02 -10.28
C ILE A 28 -5.12 5.95 -9.68
N ALA A 29 -4.74 6.92 -8.84
CA ALA A 29 -3.44 6.93 -8.16
C ALA A 29 -3.27 5.70 -7.25
N ALA A 30 -4.29 5.36 -6.47
CA ALA A 30 -4.29 4.17 -5.62
C ALA A 30 -4.17 2.88 -6.45
N CYS A 31 -4.90 2.76 -7.55
CA CYS A 31 -4.84 1.61 -8.46
C CYS A 31 -3.46 1.49 -9.13
N ALA A 32 -2.87 2.60 -9.58
CA ALA A 32 -1.53 2.61 -10.17
C ALA A 32 -0.47 2.13 -9.16
N PHE A 33 -0.54 2.60 -7.92
CA PHE A 33 0.33 2.14 -6.85
C PHE A 33 0.14 0.64 -6.57
N ALA A 34 -1.10 0.15 -6.50
CA ALA A 34 -1.40 -1.26 -6.33
C ALA A 34 -0.83 -2.12 -7.48
N ALA A 35 -0.89 -1.64 -8.72
CA ALA A 35 -0.29 -2.33 -9.87
C ALA A 35 1.23 -2.44 -9.74
N VAL A 36 1.90 -1.39 -9.28
CA VAL A 36 3.36 -1.43 -9.01
C VAL A 36 3.67 -2.44 -7.91
N LEU A 37 2.94 -2.43 -6.80
CA LEU A 37 3.12 -3.40 -5.71
C LEU A 37 2.89 -4.84 -6.19
N TYR A 38 1.90 -5.07 -7.05
CA TYR A 38 1.66 -6.37 -7.64
C TYR A 38 2.88 -6.85 -8.43
N LYS A 39 3.49 -5.98 -9.25
CA LYS A 39 4.72 -6.29 -9.98
C LYS A 39 5.90 -6.59 -9.06
N VAL A 40 6.01 -5.90 -7.93
CA VAL A 40 7.04 -6.17 -6.93
C VAL A 40 6.84 -7.54 -6.30
N VAL A 41 5.63 -7.84 -5.81
CA VAL A 41 5.33 -9.11 -5.12
C VAL A 41 5.42 -10.31 -6.07
N THR A 42 5.09 -10.12 -7.35
CA THR A 42 5.21 -11.16 -8.39
C THR A 42 6.59 -11.24 -9.03
N SER A 43 7.56 -10.43 -8.57
CA SER A 43 8.90 -10.41 -9.14
C SER A 43 9.72 -11.65 -8.76
N GLY A 44 10.67 -12.00 -9.63
CA GLY A 44 11.61 -13.11 -9.41
C GLY A 44 12.36 -13.03 -8.07
N PRO A 45 12.91 -11.87 -7.66
CA PRO A 45 13.59 -11.74 -6.36
C PRO A 45 12.68 -12.03 -5.16
N VAL A 46 11.42 -11.57 -5.18
CA VAL A 46 10.46 -11.84 -4.09
C VAL A 46 10.09 -13.32 -4.05
N ALA A 47 9.84 -13.94 -5.21
CA ALA A 47 9.57 -15.37 -5.31
C ALA A 47 10.76 -16.21 -4.80
N ALA A 48 11.99 -15.88 -5.20
CA ALA A 48 13.20 -16.56 -4.76
C ALA A 48 13.45 -16.41 -3.25
N ALA A 49 13.21 -15.22 -2.70
CA ALA A 49 13.31 -14.99 -1.26
C ALA A 49 12.30 -15.85 -0.49
N LEU A 50 11.05 -15.90 -0.95
CA LEU A 50 10.00 -16.74 -0.36
C LEU A 50 10.36 -18.23 -0.45
N GLN A 51 10.85 -18.67 -1.61
CA GLN A 51 11.31 -20.05 -1.82
C GLN A 51 12.43 -20.42 -0.83
N SER A 52 13.44 -19.57 -0.67
CA SER A 52 14.52 -19.79 0.31
C SER A 52 13.99 -19.90 1.75
N VAL A 53 12.97 -19.11 2.12
CA VAL A 53 12.34 -19.22 3.45
C VAL A 53 11.65 -20.59 3.62
N VAL A 54 10.92 -21.04 2.61
CA VAL A 54 10.24 -22.35 2.62
C VAL A 54 11.26 -23.50 2.68
N GLU A 55 12.32 -23.45 1.88
CA GLU A 55 13.38 -24.46 1.88
C GLU A 55 14.09 -24.53 3.23
N LYS A 56 14.39 -23.38 3.85
CA LYS A 56 14.94 -23.34 5.22
C LYS A 56 13.99 -23.96 6.23
N ALA A 57 12.69 -23.70 6.13
CA ALA A 57 11.69 -24.28 7.03
C ALA A 57 11.57 -25.80 6.84
N LEU A 58 11.70 -26.31 5.62
CA LEU A 58 11.65 -27.75 5.34
C LEU A 58 12.94 -28.47 5.78
N HIS A 59 14.09 -27.81 5.66
CA HIS A 59 15.38 -28.35 6.11
C HIS A 59 15.65 -28.15 7.60
N ALA A 60 14.86 -27.32 8.30
CA ALA A 60 14.87 -27.24 9.75
C ALA A 60 14.39 -28.58 10.31
N LYS A 61 15.36 -29.49 10.54
CA LYS A 61 15.13 -30.78 11.20
C LYS A 61 14.45 -30.53 12.55
N PHE A 62 13.32 -31.18 12.75
CA PHE A 62 12.81 -31.49 14.08
C PHE A 62 13.77 -32.43 14.81
#